data_AF-A0A9X3M905-F1
#
_entry.id   AF-A0A9X3M905-F1
#
_cell.length_a   1.000
_cell.length_b   1.000
_cell.length_c   1.000
_cell.angle_alpha   90.00
_cell.angle_beta   90.00
_cell.angle_gamma   90.00
#
_symmetry.space_group_name_H-M   'P 1'
#
loop_
_entity.id
_entity.type
_entity.pdbx_description
1 polymer ?
#
loop_
_entity_poly.entity_id
_entity_poly.type
_entity_poly.pdbx_seq_one_letter_code
_entity_poly.pdbx_strand_id
1 'polypeptide(L)'
;MDGDTTELLVCVAAVLVMVFYWAYYIRCVRRVPRSEEWYDSSDVMGAGSDGVLFIYPYCTLIMGAAGAAGLVALANPPEFVETVLKVPLVAAFVIGGIGFTGVIGVPLPWPFVPHWVVDIRKAKRARRREHRQARKMEKEE
;
A
#
# COMPACT_ATOMS: atom_id res chain seq x y z
N MET A 1 -7.04 -28.09 21.20
CA MET A 1 -5.79 -28.15 20.41
C MET A 1 -5.96 -27.65 18.99
N ASP A 2 -7.12 -27.82 18.33
CA ASP A 2 -7.32 -27.33 16.95
C ASP A 2 -7.31 -25.80 16.76
N GLY A 3 -7.67 -25.05 17.80
CA GLY A 3 -7.60 -23.57 17.78
C GLY A 3 -6.18 -23.03 17.56
N ASP A 4 -5.20 -23.69 18.18
CA ASP A 4 -3.79 -23.27 18.17
C ASP A 4 -3.14 -23.52 16.80
N THR A 5 -3.40 -24.69 16.21
CA THR A 5 -2.94 -25.03 14.85
C THR A 5 -3.57 -24.13 13.79
N THR A 6 -4.87 -23.83 13.90
CA THR A 6 -5.57 -22.98 12.94
C THR A 6 -5.05 -21.55 13.01
N GLU A 7 -4.87 -21.00 14.21
CA GLU A 7 -4.32 -19.66 14.42
C GLU A 7 -2.89 -19.55 13.89
N LEU A 8 -2.05 -20.54 14.16
CA LEU A 8 -0.69 -20.62 13.62
C LEU A 8 -0.69 -20.62 12.09
N LEU A 9 -1.52 -21.45 11.46
CA LEU A 9 -1.62 -21.52 10.00
C LEU A 9 -2.09 -20.19 9.39
N VAL A 10 -3.05 -19.51 10.01
CA VAL A 10 -3.51 -18.19 9.57
C VAL A 10 -2.37 -17.16 9.67
N CYS A 11 -1.63 -17.16 10.77
CA CYS A 11 -0.51 -16.24 10.98
C CYS A 11 0.62 -16.48 9.96
N VAL A 12 0.99 -17.74 9.72
CA VAL A 12 1.98 -18.12 8.70
C VAL A 12 1.49 -17.69 7.31
N ALA A 13 0.23 -17.99 6.97
CA ALA A 13 -0.34 -17.63 5.69
C ALA A 13 -0.32 -16.10 5.47
N ALA A 14 -0.67 -15.30 6.49
CA ALA A 14 -0.65 -13.85 6.40
C ALA A 14 0.76 -13.30 6.10
N VAL A 15 1.80 -13.84 6.76
CA VAL A 15 3.20 -13.46 6.50
C VAL A 15 3.63 -13.87 5.09
N LEU A 16 3.31 -15.10 4.67
CA LEU A 16 3.65 -15.58 3.33
C LEU A 16 2.96 -14.76 2.24
N VAL A 17 1.68 -14.45 2.41
CA VAL A 17 0.93 -13.57 1.48
C VAL A 17 1.59 -12.20 1.38
N MET A 18 1.97 -11.58 2.51
CA MET A 18 2.70 -10.32 2.49
C MET A 18 4.00 -10.45 1.68
N VAL A 19 4.82 -11.47 1.95
CA VAL A 19 6.13 -11.67 1.28
C VAL A 19 5.98 -11.91 -0.21
N PHE A 20 5.10 -12.83 -0.62
CA PHE A 20 4.86 -13.12 -2.03
C PHE A 20 4.32 -11.90 -2.77
N TYR A 21 3.40 -11.18 -2.14
CA TYR A 21 2.83 -9.97 -2.72
C TYR A 21 3.87 -8.86 -2.86
N TRP A 22 4.70 -8.64 -1.84
CA TRP A 22 5.79 -7.66 -1.90
C TRP A 22 6.83 -8.03 -2.95
N ALA A 23 7.19 -9.31 -3.07
CA ALA A 23 8.08 -9.80 -4.10
C ALA A 23 7.49 -9.57 -5.51
N TYR A 24 6.21 -9.89 -5.71
CA TYR A 24 5.48 -9.59 -6.93
C TYR A 24 5.44 -8.09 -7.23
N TYR A 25 5.09 -7.26 -6.26
CA TYR A 25 5.03 -5.80 -6.39
C TYR A 25 6.39 -5.23 -6.81
N ILE A 26 7.48 -5.60 -6.15
CA ILE A 26 8.82 -5.13 -6.51
C ILE A 26 9.24 -5.63 -7.90
N ARG A 27 8.95 -6.89 -8.23
CA ARG A 27 9.47 -7.53 -9.45
C ARG A 27 8.66 -7.22 -10.70
N CYS A 28 7.34 -7.09 -10.57
CA CYS A 28 6.42 -6.94 -11.69
C CYS A 28 5.87 -5.51 -11.80
N VAL A 29 5.50 -4.90 -10.67
CA VAL A 29 4.85 -3.58 -10.66
C VAL A 29 5.88 -2.44 -10.62
N ARG A 30 6.95 -2.57 -9.81
CA ARG A 30 7.97 -1.52 -9.67
C ARG A 30 9.00 -1.52 -10.81
N ARG A 31 9.36 -2.68 -11.37
CA ARG A 31 10.37 -2.78 -12.45
C ARG A 31 9.85 -2.34 -13.82
N VAL A 32 8.58 -2.58 -14.08
CA VAL A 32 7.91 -2.05 -15.25
C VAL A 32 6.72 -1.29 -14.71
N PRO A 33 6.83 0.03 -14.47
CA PRO A 33 5.66 0.88 -14.30
C PRO A 33 4.93 0.87 -15.65
N ARG A 34 4.32 -0.26 -16.01
CA ARG A 34 3.43 -0.37 -17.15
C ARG A 34 2.32 0.62 -16.88
N SER A 35 2.12 1.48 -17.87
CA SER A 35 1.00 2.38 -18.12
C SER A 35 0.02 2.56 -16.96
N GLU A 36 -0.34 3.81 -16.71
CA GLU A 36 -1.41 4.23 -15.80
C GLU A 36 -2.65 3.31 -15.87
N GLU A 37 -2.92 2.66 -17.01
CA GLU A 37 -3.85 1.55 -17.23
C GLU A 37 -3.96 0.49 -16.13
N TRP A 38 -2.89 0.00 -15.47
CA TRP A 38 -3.10 -1.01 -14.42
C TRP A 38 -3.83 -0.41 -13.21
N TYR A 39 -3.49 0.82 -12.86
CA TYR A 39 -4.12 1.57 -11.76
C TYR A 39 -5.44 2.24 -12.19
N ASP A 40 -5.57 2.63 -13.46
CA ASP A 40 -6.73 3.28 -14.06
C ASP A 40 -7.72 2.27 -14.68
N SER A 41 -7.41 0.97 -14.70
CA SER A 41 -8.28 -0.09 -15.26
C SER A 41 -9.64 -0.17 -14.56
N SER A 42 -9.71 0.28 -13.31
CA SER A 42 -10.96 0.36 -12.53
C SER A 42 -11.72 1.67 -12.73
N ASP A 43 -11.23 2.57 -13.59
CA ASP A 43 -11.63 3.97 -13.63
C ASP A 43 -12.02 4.38 -15.05
N VAL A 44 -13.32 4.32 -15.36
CA VAL A 44 -13.92 4.65 -16.67
C VAL A 44 -13.63 6.11 -17.08
N MET A 45 -13.18 6.96 -16.16
CA MET A 45 -12.80 8.37 -16.38
C MET A 45 -11.32 8.66 -16.05
N GLY A 46 -10.50 7.65 -15.76
CA GLY A 46 -9.12 7.82 -15.28
C GLY A 46 -9.01 8.71 -14.02
N ALA A 47 -10.09 8.76 -13.23
CA ALA A 47 -10.30 9.74 -12.19
C ALA A 47 -11.20 9.24 -11.03
N GLY A 48 -10.58 8.71 -9.98
CA GLY A 48 -11.31 8.39 -8.76
C GLY A 48 -10.43 7.97 -7.59
N SER A 49 -9.53 7.01 -7.79
CA SER A 49 -8.83 6.41 -6.64
C SER A 49 -7.39 6.04 -6.96
N ASP A 50 -6.48 6.97 -6.64
CA ASP A 50 -5.10 6.59 -6.32
C ASP A 50 -5.05 5.65 -5.09
N GLY A 51 -6.18 5.38 -4.43
CA GLY A 51 -6.29 4.48 -3.28
C GLY A 51 -5.79 3.08 -3.58
N VAL A 52 -5.89 2.59 -4.81
CA VAL A 52 -5.32 1.29 -5.22
C VAL A 52 -3.79 1.25 -5.03
N LEU A 53 -3.09 2.37 -5.27
CA LEU A 53 -1.65 2.51 -5.02
C LEU A 53 -1.28 2.39 -3.53
N PHE A 54 -2.25 2.60 -2.64
CA PHE A 54 -2.07 2.62 -1.19
C PHE A 54 -2.75 1.45 -0.47
N ILE A 55 -3.80 0.89 -1.03
CA ILE A 55 -4.45 -0.30 -0.46
C ILE A 55 -3.46 -1.45 -0.57
N TYR A 56 -2.91 -1.68 -1.76
CA TYR A 56 -2.14 -2.89 -1.99
C TYR A 56 -0.85 -3.02 -1.15
N PRO A 57 0.09 -2.05 -1.15
CA PRO A 57 1.32 -2.21 -0.39
C PRO A 57 1.14 -2.07 1.13
N TYR A 58 0.16 -1.30 1.60
CA TYR A 58 -0.03 -1.04 3.03
C TYR A 58 -1.02 -2.01 3.68
N CYS A 59 -2.07 -2.48 2.99
CA CYS A 59 -2.91 -3.57 3.51
C CYS A 59 -2.09 -4.85 3.69
N THR A 60 -1.24 -5.19 2.71
CA THR A 60 -0.40 -6.39 2.79
C THR A 60 0.66 -6.25 3.89
N LEU A 61 1.20 -5.04 4.10
CA LEU A 61 2.09 -4.74 5.23
C LEU A 61 1.38 -4.93 6.58
N ILE A 62 0.18 -4.36 6.77
CA ILE A 62 -0.59 -4.52 8.02
C ILE A 62 -0.94 -5.98 8.25
N MET A 63 -1.37 -6.70 7.21
CA MET A 63 -1.71 -8.12 7.28
C MET A 63 -0.50 -8.97 7.69
N GLY A 64 0.66 -8.74 7.08
CA GLY A 64 1.88 -9.45 7.46
C GLY A 64 2.41 -9.05 8.84
N ALA A 65 2.26 -7.79 9.25
CA ALA A 65 2.61 -7.33 10.60
C ALA A 65 1.70 -7.97 11.67
N ALA A 66 0.40 -8.08 11.40
CA ALA A 66 -0.53 -8.79 12.27
C ALA A 66 -0.22 -10.28 12.36
N GLY A 67 0.07 -10.94 11.23
CA GLY A 67 0.52 -12.33 11.21
C GLY A 67 1.81 -12.55 12.00
N ALA A 68 2.80 -11.67 11.83
CA ALA A 68 4.06 -11.73 12.56
C ALA A 68 3.87 -11.49 14.06
N ALA A 69 3.02 -10.55 14.46
CA ALA A 69 2.67 -10.33 15.86
C ALA A 69 2.00 -11.56 16.48
N GLY A 70 1.08 -12.21 15.76
CA GLY A 70 0.46 -13.46 16.17
C GLY A 70 1.47 -14.60 16.36
N LEU A 71 2.43 -14.75 15.44
CA LEU A 71 3.51 -15.74 15.59
C LEU A 71 4.40 -15.47 16.81
N VAL A 72 4.71 -14.20 17.09
CA VAL A 72 5.49 -13.83 18.28
C VAL A 72 4.72 -14.16 19.56
N ALA A 73 3.42 -13.87 19.60
CA ALA A 73 2.57 -14.21 20.74
C ALA A 73 2.49 -15.72 20.97
N LEU A 74 2.31 -16.52 19.91
CA LEU A 74 2.26 -17.98 19.98
C LEU A 74 3.61 -18.61 20.38
N ALA A 75 4.73 -18.03 19.92
CA ALA A 75 6.06 -18.51 20.23
C ALA A 75 6.50 -18.22 21.69
N ASN A 76 5.83 -17.28 22.36
CA ASN A 76 6.09 -16.85 23.73
C ASN A 76 7.60 -16.71 24.05
N PRO A 77 8.33 -15.86 23.31
CA PRO A 77 9.78 -15.73 23.46
C PRO A 77 10.14 -14.99 24.76
N PRO A 78 11.42 -15.02 25.19
CA PRO A 78 11.87 -14.23 26.33
C PRO A 78 11.55 -12.73 26.16
N GLU A 79 11.25 -12.04 27.27
CA GLU A 79 10.79 -10.65 27.31
C GLU A 79 11.69 -9.67 26.52
N PHE A 80 13.00 -9.87 26.55
CA PHE A 80 13.96 -9.09 25.76
C PHE A 80 13.71 -9.22 24.24
N VAL A 81 13.46 -10.45 23.76
CA VAL A 81 13.21 -10.74 22.34
C VAL A 81 11.86 -10.16 21.92
N GLU A 82 10.82 -10.32 22.75
CA GLU A 82 9.52 -9.72 22.50
C GLU A 82 9.61 -8.19 22.37
N THR A 83 10.33 -7.54 23.29
CA THR A 83 10.52 -6.08 23.28
C THR A 83 11.23 -5.61 22.00
N VAL A 84 12.27 -6.33 21.57
CA VAL A 84 13.00 -6.02 20.33
C VAL A 84 12.11 -6.20 19.10
N LEU A 85 11.27 -7.23 19.07
CA LEU A 85 10.35 -7.50 17.95
C LEU A 85 9.16 -6.54 17.92
N LYS A 86 8.75 -5.99 19.07
CA LYS A 86 7.65 -5.03 19.17
C LYS A 86 7.93 -3.74 18.41
N VAL A 87 9.17 -3.24 18.44
CA VAL A 87 9.57 -1.98 17.77
C VAL A 87 9.29 -2.00 16.26
N PRO A 88 9.81 -2.97 15.47
CA PRO A 88 9.52 -3.03 14.03
C PRO A 88 8.05 -3.33 13.73
N LEU A 89 7.35 -4.11 14.58
CA LEU A 89 5.91 -4.38 14.42
C LEU A 89 5.09 -3.09 14.56
N VAL A 90 5.33 -2.30 15.61
CA VAL A 90 4.66 -1.00 15.82
C VAL A 90 4.98 -0.05 14.66
N ALA A 91 6.24 0.00 14.21
CA ALA A 91 6.61 0.81 13.06
C ALA A 91 5.83 0.39 11.79
N ALA A 92 5.68 -0.91 11.54
CA ALA A 92 4.92 -1.43 10.39
C ALA A 92 3.44 -1.04 10.46
N PHE A 93 2.81 -1.10 11.65
CA PHE A 93 1.43 -0.64 11.84
C PHE A 93 1.29 0.87 11.64
N VAL A 94 2.21 1.68 12.15
CA VAL A 94 2.20 3.14 11.96
C VAL A 94 2.36 3.50 10.48
N ILE A 95 3.32 2.89 9.79
CA ILE A 95 3.54 3.09 8.35
C ILE A 95 2.30 2.65 7.55
N GLY A 96 1.72 1.50 7.91
CA GLY A 96 0.48 1.00 7.34
C GLY A 96 -0.67 1.99 7.48
N GLY A 97 -0.93 2.46 8.70
CA GLY A 97 -1.99 3.43 9.00
C GLY A 97 -1.80 4.76 8.28
N ILE A 98 -0.57 5.27 8.21
CA ILE A 98 -0.23 6.46 7.42
C ILE A 98 -0.55 6.22 5.94
N GLY A 99 -0.17 5.07 5.37
CA GLY A 99 -0.48 4.70 4.00
C GLY A 99 -1.99 4.69 3.68
N PHE A 100 -2.81 4.23 4.61
CA PHE A 100 -4.26 4.23 4.48
C PHE A 100 -4.87 5.63 4.34
N THR A 101 -4.25 6.68 4.89
CA THR A 101 -4.71 8.06 4.68
C THR A 101 -4.63 8.48 3.20
N GLY A 102 -3.74 7.86 2.43
CA GLY A 102 -3.63 8.05 0.99
C GLY A 102 -4.84 7.56 0.21
N VAL A 103 -5.58 6.58 0.75
CA VAL A 103 -6.84 6.07 0.17
C VAL A 103 -7.95 7.11 0.25
N ILE A 104 -7.94 7.95 1.29
CA ILE A 104 -8.92 9.02 1.53
C ILE A 104 -8.57 10.29 0.70
N GLY A 105 -7.51 10.23 -0.11
CA GLY A 105 -7.10 11.33 -0.98
C GLY A 105 -6.12 12.33 -0.35
N VAL A 106 -5.59 12.03 0.84
CA VAL A 106 -4.52 12.82 1.45
C VAL A 106 -3.23 12.60 0.65
N PRO A 107 -2.63 13.65 0.05
CA PRO A 107 -1.39 13.49 -0.70
C PRO A 107 -0.23 13.22 0.28
N LEU A 108 0.14 11.95 0.40
CA LEU A 108 1.27 11.53 1.22
C LEU A 108 2.60 12.00 0.59
N PRO A 109 3.47 12.67 1.37
CA PRO A 109 4.79 13.06 0.92
C PRO A 109 5.77 11.87 0.89
N TRP A 110 6.86 12.04 0.15
CA TRP A 110 8.05 11.19 0.32
C TRP A 110 8.54 11.28 1.79
N PRO A 111 9.01 10.20 2.44
CA PRO A 111 9.39 8.87 1.92
C PRO A 111 8.26 7.83 1.95
N PHE A 112 7.06 8.20 2.40
CA PHE A 112 5.96 7.25 2.54
C PHE A 112 5.54 6.71 1.18
N VAL A 113 5.62 7.51 0.13
CA VAL A 113 5.29 7.12 -1.24
C VAL A 113 6.54 7.13 -2.14
N PRO A 114 6.72 6.13 -3.02
CA PRO A 114 7.78 6.16 -4.02
C PRO A 114 7.73 7.40 -4.92
N HIS A 115 8.90 7.94 -5.28
CA HIS A 115 9.02 9.16 -6.08
C HIS A 115 8.25 9.10 -7.41
N TRP A 116 8.29 7.94 -8.09
CA TRP A 116 7.59 7.74 -9.36
C TRP A 116 6.07 7.92 -9.26
N VAL A 117 5.46 7.58 -8.12
CA VAL A 117 4.02 7.80 -7.90
C VAL A 117 3.72 9.29 -7.75
N VAL A 118 4.60 10.03 -7.07
CA VAL A 118 4.50 11.49 -6.95
C VAL A 118 4.59 12.14 -8.33
N ASP A 119 5.47 11.64 -9.19
CA ASP A 119 5.63 12.14 -10.56
C ASP A 119 4.39 11.86 -11.42
N ILE A 120 3.82 10.66 -11.35
CA ILE A 120 2.54 10.34 -12.03
C ILE A 120 1.43 11.28 -11.57
N ARG A 121 1.31 11.56 -10.26
CA ARG A 121 0.31 12.50 -9.74
C ARG A 121 0.49 13.91 -10.27
N LYS A 122 1.74 14.39 -10.32
CA LYS A 122 2.05 15.71 -10.87
C LYS A 122 1.67 15.77 -12.35
N ALA A 123 2.00 14.74 -13.13
CA ALA A 123 1.62 14.63 -14.53
C ALA A 123 0.10 14.60 -14.74
N LYS A 124 -0.63 13.79 -13.94
CA LYS A 124 -2.10 13.74 -13.96
C LYS A 124 -2.74 15.09 -13.62
N ARG A 125 -2.22 15.80 -12.61
CA ARG A 125 -2.70 17.15 -12.25
C ARG A 125 -2.42 18.16 -13.36
N ALA A 126 -1.31 18.05 -14.07
CA ALA A 126 -0.98 18.91 -15.21
C ALA A 126 -1.97 18.69 -16.38
N ARG A 127 -2.20 17.44 -16.80
CA ARG A 127 -3.19 17.12 -17.85
C ARG A 127 -4.60 17.62 -17.54
N ARG A 128 -5.02 17.58 -16.26
CA ARG A 128 -6.32 18.13 -15.85
C ARG A 128 -6.40 19.66 -15.98
N ARG A 129 -5.29 20.37 -15.75
CA ARG A 129 -5.25 21.83 -15.94
C ARG A 129 -5.38 22.16 -17.42
N GLU A 130 -4.68 21.43 -18.28
CA GLU A 130 -4.75 21.57 -19.73
C GLU A 130 -6.17 21.31 -20.24
N HIS A 131 -6.82 20.21 -19.85
CA HIS A 131 -8.22 19.94 -20.24
C HIS A 131 -9.22 20.99 -19.74
N ARG A 132 -9.03 21.53 -18.53
CA ARG A 132 -9.89 22.60 -18.01
C ARG A 132 -9.68 23.92 -18.75
N GLN A 133 -8.46 24.19 -19.24
CA GLN A 133 -8.17 25.35 -20.05
C GLN A 133 -8.73 25.19 -21.47
N ALA A 134 -8.56 24.02 -22.10
CA ALA A 134 -9.15 23.71 -23.40
C ALA A 134 -10.68 23.86 -23.39
N ARG A 135 -11.36 23.31 -22.37
CA ARG A 135 -12.82 23.47 -22.19
C ARG A 135 -13.28 24.91 -21.89
N LYS A 136 -12.39 25.77 -21.41
CA LYS A 136 -12.71 27.19 -21.20
C LYS A 136 -12.58 27.97 -22.50
N MET A 137 -11.53 27.70 -23.29
CA MET A 137 -11.35 28.29 -24.61
C MET A 137 -12.47 27.89 -25.58
N GLU A 138 -12.90 26.63 -25.58
CA GLU A 138 -14.07 26.16 -26.37
C GLU A 138 -15.42 26.80 -25.98
N LYS A 139 -15.51 27.44 -24.81
CA LYS A 139 -16.73 28.14 -24.36
C LYS A 139 -16.68 29.65 -24.58
N GLU A 140 -15.50 30.18 -24.93
CA GLU A 140 -15.26 31.60 -25.20
C GLU A 140 -15.26 31.90 -26.72
N GLU A 141 -15.19 30.87 -27.58
CA GLU A 141 -15.55 30.91 -29.01
C GLU A 141 -17.07 30.68 -29.23
#